data_AF-A0A7C6WNA6-F1
#
_entry.id   AF-A0A7C6WNA6-F1
#
_cell.length_a   1.000
_cell.length_b   1.000
_cell.length_c   1.000
_cell.angle_alpha   90.00
_cell.angle_beta   90.00
_cell.angle_gamma   90.00
#
_symmetry.space_group_name_H-M   'P 1'
#
loop_
_entity.id
_entity.type
_entity.pdbx_description
1 polymer ?
#
loop_
_entity_poly.entity_id
_entity_poly.type
_entity_poly.pdbx_seq_one_letter_code
_entity_poly.pdbx_strand_id
1 'polypeptide(L)'
;DNVESLMVDKNITDGNRFNDHWTQCWDYVMTGVFTKLATLSPNPMYREIAEEHFDYWQNGIRSTPGGLKYLDSWGVAKYPAAESFVQLVYYKETGEQKYLDFAKSQIDYILGDNPQNMSYVVGFGDHYPKFPHHRASSGRLEGPPADEHKSMPQRHILYGALVGGPDMNDDYNDDVDDYVYTETGLDYNAGIVGALAGMSKYFGQSQLPGDTPGIEGEPTQYYTEAKIYEETSTGVTIDLNMYNIVTSPPQYEEGLSFKYFLDLSEYVEEGINISKFTTDIYYSPAKAEISGLKPWDEDENIYYVEVTFPDEGLYVRTYLQFAINFYENKLWDSSNDFSTKEITDTYSKIENIPIYKNGVLVFGKDPSGNEAVEPTPLPSDYVSGDLNGDGLIDSRDCVLLSRYLLEIITEFSYENALQAGDVDGNGVINTVDYAYVSRYVLDIISEFPKRK
;
A
#
# COMPACT_ATOMS: atom_id res chain seq x y z
N ASP A 1 -32.86 5.50 -26.50
CA ASP A 1 -33.24 4.15 -26.93
C ASP A 1 -34.34 3.59 -26.03
N ASN A 2 -35.43 3.12 -26.64
CA ASN A 2 -36.61 2.59 -25.94
C ASN A 2 -36.40 1.07 -25.70
N VAL A 3 -36.83 0.57 -24.54
CA VAL A 3 -36.81 -0.87 -24.19
C VAL A 3 -37.47 -1.72 -25.27
N GLU A 4 -38.47 -1.21 -25.99
CA GLU A 4 -39.06 -1.92 -27.12
C GLU A 4 -38.05 -2.26 -28.23
N SER A 5 -37.13 -1.35 -28.54
CA SER A 5 -36.06 -1.61 -29.52
C SER A 5 -35.09 -2.67 -29.00
N LEU A 6 -34.74 -2.64 -27.71
CA LEU A 6 -33.89 -3.65 -27.07
C LEU A 6 -34.55 -5.04 -27.12
N MET A 7 -35.86 -5.12 -26.87
CA MET A 7 -36.63 -6.37 -26.95
C MET A 7 -36.61 -6.92 -28.38
N VAL A 8 -36.80 -6.07 -29.39
CA VAL A 8 -36.72 -6.48 -30.81
C VAL A 8 -35.31 -6.93 -31.19
N ASP A 9 -34.28 -6.17 -30.83
CA ASP A 9 -32.88 -6.47 -31.16
C ASP A 9 -32.40 -7.79 -30.53
N LYS A 10 -32.90 -8.11 -29.32
CA LYS A 10 -32.62 -9.36 -28.62
C LYS A 10 -33.61 -10.48 -28.99
N ASN A 11 -34.52 -10.24 -29.93
CA ASN A 11 -35.56 -11.15 -30.38
C ASN A 11 -36.44 -11.70 -29.23
N ILE A 12 -36.70 -10.87 -28.22
CA ILE A 12 -37.50 -11.22 -27.04
C ILE A 12 -38.98 -10.97 -27.36
N THR A 13 -39.76 -12.04 -27.43
CA THR A 13 -41.18 -12.04 -27.81
C THR A 13 -41.98 -13.00 -26.93
N ASP A 14 -43.32 -12.98 -27.03
CA ASP A 14 -44.20 -13.91 -26.29
C ASP A 14 -43.86 -15.40 -26.53
N GLY A 15 -43.25 -15.72 -27.68
CA GLY A 15 -42.82 -17.08 -28.06
C GLY A 15 -41.31 -17.35 -27.95
N ASN A 16 -40.49 -16.33 -27.70
CA ASN A 16 -39.05 -16.44 -27.52
C ASN A 16 -38.63 -15.58 -26.33
N ARG A 17 -38.61 -16.19 -25.15
CA ARG A 17 -38.31 -15.49 -23.90
C ARG A 17 -36.81 -15.28 -23.77
N PHE A 18 -36.45 -14.17 -23.14
CA PHE A 18 -35.09 -13.99 -22.67
C PHE A 18 -34.83 -15.00 -21.55
N ASN A 19 -34.06 -16.03 -21.86
CA ASN A 19 -33.61 -17.03 -20.90
C ASN A 19 -32.09 -17.11 -21.05
N ASP A 20 -31.40 -16.35 -20.22
CA ASP A 20 -29.95 -16.34 -20.16
C ASP A 20 -29.54 -16.56 -18.72
N HIS A 21 -29.05 -17.78 -18.48
CA HIS A 21 -28.62 -18.34 -17.21
C HIS A 21 -27.30 -17.73 -16.68
N TRP A 22 -27.06 -16.44 -16.97
CA TRP A 22 -25.91 -15.65 -16.49
C TRP A 22 -26.31 -14.74 -15.32
N THR A 23 -25.49 -13.75 -14.92
CA THR A 23 -25.89 -12.69 -13.97
C THR A 23 -25.27 -11.33 -14.30
N GLN A 24 -25.69 -10.30 -13.58
CA GLN A 24 -25.15 -8.95 -13.64
C GLN A 24 -23.62 -8.95 -13.50
N CYS A 25 -22.92 -8.48 -14.53
CA CYS A 25 -21.47 -8.29 -14.52
C CYS A 25 -21.06 -7.13 -15.45
N TRP A 26 -19.76 -6.94 -15.64
CA TRP A 26 -19.21 -5.86 -16.48
C TRP A 26 -19.59 -6.00 -17.97
N ASP A 27 -19.72 -7.22 -18.48
CA ASP A 27 -20.06 -7.49 -19.89
C ASP A 27 -21.58 -7.63 -20.09
N TYR A 28 -22.31 -7.95 -19.02
CA TYR A 28 -23.70 -8.34 -19.09
C TYR A 28 -24.55 -7.66 -18.01
N VAL A 29 -25.39 -6.72 -18.44
CA VAL A 29 -26.18 -5.85 -17.55
C VAL A 29 -27.70 -6.07 -17.65
N MET A 30 -28.13 -7.05 -18.43
CA MET A 30 -29.56 -7.25 -18.74
C MET A 30 -30.35 -7.73 -17.52
N THR A 31 -29.74 -8.49 -16.61
CA THR A 31 -30.35 -8.91 -15.35
C THR A 31 -30.83 -7.72 -14.53
N GLY A 32 -29.98 -6.69 -14.35
CA GLY A 32 -30.37 -5.46 -13.66
C GLY A 32 -31.46 -4.68 -14.40
N VAL A 33 -31.40 -4.63 -15.74
CA VAL A 33 -32.43 -3.98 -16.57
C VAL A 33 -33.80 -4.64 -16.39
N PHE A 34 -33.90 -5.96 -16.53
CA PHE A 34 -35.18 -6.66 -16.40
C PHE A 34 -35.70 -6.64 -14.96
N THR A 35 -34.82 -6.73 -13.97
CA THR A 35 -35.19 -6.57 -12.56
C THR A 35 -35.83 -5.20 -12.30
N LYS A 36 -35.28 -4.12 -12.85
CA LYS A 36 -35.89 -2.79 -12.72
C LYS A 36 -37.17 -2.67 -13.52
N LEU A 37 -37.23 -3.19 -14.75
CA LEU A 37 -38.45 -3.14 -15.56
C LEU A 37 -39.61 -3.92 -14.93
N ALA A 38 -39.34 -5.06 -14.28
CA ALA A 38 -40.34 -5.82 -13.53
C ALA A 38 -41.03 -5.02 -12.41
N THR A 39 -40.34 -3.98 -11.90
CA THR A 39 -40.84 -3.10 -10.83
C THR A 39 -41.45 -1.80 -11.36
N LEU A 40 -41.06 -1.35 -12.55
CA LEU A 40 -41.44 -0.04 -13.11
C LEU A 40 -42.55 -0.13 -14.16
N SER A 41 -42.68 -1.28 -14.83
CA SER A 41 -43.58 -1.47 -15.96
C SER A 41 -44.78 -2.35 -15.60
N PRO A 42 -45.99 -2.04 -16.09
CA PRO A 42 -47.16 -2.89 -15.92
C PRO A 42 -47.14 -4.13 -16.84
N ASN A 43 -46.19 -4.24 -17.78
CA ASN A 43 -46.12 -5.38 -18.68
C ASN A 43 -45.66 -6.64 -17.92
N PRO A 44 -46.50 -7.69 -17.82
CA PRO A 44 -46.17 -8.89 -17.04
C PRO A 44 -44.94 -9.63 -17.55
N MET A 45 -44.60 -9.50 -18.84
CA MET A 45 -43.45 -10.18 -19.44
C MET A 45 -42.13 -9.85 -18.73
N TYR A 46 -41.92 -8.59 -18.28
CA TYR A 46 -40.67 -8.23 -17.60
C TYR A 46 -40.55 -8.90 -16.22
N ARG A 47 -41.68 -9.04 -15.52
CA ARG A 47 -41.73 -9.78 -14.26
C ARG A 47 -41.46 -11.26 -14.49
N GLU A 48 -42.08 -11.85 -15.50
CA GLU A 48 -41.86 -13.26 -15.85
C GLU A 48 -40.39 -13.54 -16.20
N ILE A 49 -39.74 -12.65 -16.96
CA ILE A 49 -38.30 -12.78 -17.27
C ILE A 49 -37.44 -12.68 -16.01
N ALA A 50 -37.68 -11.68 -15.15
CA ALA A 50 -36.90 -11.52 -13.93
C ALA A 50 -37.08 -12.70 -12.96
N GLU A 51 -38.32 -13.17 -12.78
CA GLU A 51 -38.63 -14.26 -11.84
C GLU A 51 -38.14 -15.62 -12.33
N GLU A 52 -38.13 -15.86 -13.64
CA GLU A 52 -37.52 -17.07 -14.23
C GLU A 52 -36.00 -17.09 -14.02
N HIS A 53 -35.32 -15.95 -14.25
CA HIS A 53 -33.90 -15.78 -13.94
C HIS A 53 -33.59 -16.06 -12.45
N PHE A 54 -34.39 -15.50 -11.54
CA PHE A 54 -34.18 -15.73 -10.11
C PHE A 54 -34.44 -17.18 -9.70
N ASP A 55 -35.46 -17.82 -10.28
CA ASP A 55 -35.73 -19.24 -10.06
C ASP A 55 -34.56 -20.10 -10.52
N TYR A 56 -33.96 -19.79 -11.68
CA TYR A 56 -32.73 -20.44 -12.13
C TYR A 56 -31.59 -20.29 -11.12
N TRP A 57 -31.30 -19.08 -10.64
CA TRP A 57 -30.22 -18.87 -9.67
C TRP A 57 -30.46 -19.55 -8.33
N GLN A 58 -31.72 -19.61 -7.88
CA GLN A 58 -32.07 -20.23 -6.61
C GLN A 58 -32.04 -21.77 -6.73
N ASN A 59 -32.59 -22.31 -7.82
CA ASN A 59 -32.97 -23.73 -7.91
C ASN A 59 -32.32 -24.50 -9.08
N GLY A 60 -31.94 -23.83 -10.17
CA GLY A 60 -31.46 -24.45 -11.41
C GLY A 60 -29.94 -24.48 -11.57
N ILE A 61 -29.24 -23.44 -11.11
CA ILE A 61 -27.79 -23.35 -11.23
C ILE A 61 -27.10 -24.34 -10.29
N ARG A 62 -26.01 -24.93 -10.78
CA ARG A 62 -25.16 -25.82 -9.99
C ARG A 62 -24.61 -25.09 -8.76
N SER A 63 -24.42 -25.84 -7.68
CA SER A 63 -23.86 -25.33 -6.42
C SER A 63 -22.71 -26.23 -5.97
N THR A 64 -21.74 -25.66 -5.27
CA THR A 64 -20.71 -26.43 -4.55
C THR A 64 -21.35 -27.26 -3.43
N PRO A 65 -20.70 -28.31 -2.91
CA PRO A 65 -21.17 -29.03 -1.72
C PRO A 65 -21.53 -28.12 -0.53
N GLY A 66 -20.80 -27.03 -0.32
CA GLY A 66 -21.03 -26.03 0.71
C GLY A 66 -22.14 -25.03 0.40
N GLY A 67 -22.71 -25.03 -0.81
CA GLY A 67 -23.91 -24.25 -1.17
C GLY A 67 -23.66 -22.94 -1.91
N LEU A 68 -22.43 -22.65 -2.33
CA LEU A 68 -22.12 -21.50 -3.20
C LEU A 68 -22.66 -21.75 -4.60
N LYS A 69 -23.38 -20.78 -5.17
CA LYS A 69 -23.81 -20.86 -6.59
C LYS A 69 -22.60 -20.67 -7.51
N TYR A 70 -22.41 -21.64 -8.40
CA TYR A 70 -21.21 -21.72 -9.23
C TYR A 70 -21.55 -21.49 -10.70
N LEU A 71 -21.38 -20.25 -11.15
CA LEU A 71 -21.65 -19.86 -12.53
C LEU A 71 -20.51 -20.27 -13.46
N ASP A 72 -19.31 -19.76 -13.18
CA ASP A 72 -18.12 -19.93 -14.01
C ASP A 72 -16.89 -20.19 -13.14
N SER A 73 -15.81 -20.70 -13.74
CA SER A 73 -14.56 -20.96 -13.05
C SER A 73 -13.74 -19.71 -12.72
N TRP A 74 -14.02 -18.56 -13.33
CA TRP A 74 -13.28 -17.32 -13.08
C TRP A 74 -14.13 -16.28 -12.34
N GLY A 75 -13.70 -15.83 -11.17
CA GLY A 75 -14.49 -14.93 -10.32
C GLY A 75 -15.69 -15.61 -9.68
N VAL A 76 -15.49 -16.81 -9.15
CA VAL A 76 -16.53 -17.68 -8.59
C VAL A 76 -17.39 -16.96 -7.55
N ALA A 77 -16.79 -16.20 -6.62
CA ALA A 77 -17.51 -15.47 -5.57
C ALA A 77 -18.16 -14.16 -6.07
N LYS A 78 -17.64 -13.55 -7.14
CA LYS A 78 -18.16 -12.30 -7.69
C LYS A 78 -19.61 -12.44 -8.18
N TYR A 79 -19.92 -13.51 -8.90
CA TYR A 79 -21.24 -13.69 -9.50
C TYR A 79 -22.37 -13.87 -8.47
N PRO A 80 -22.28 -14.78 -7.48
CA PRO A 80 -23.28 -14.88 -6.43
C PRO A 80 -23.38 -13.61 -5.58
N ALA A 81 -22.30 -12.84 -5.41
CA ALA A 81 -22.37 -11.53 -4.77
C ALA A 81 -23.20 -10.52 -5.59
N ALA A 82 -22.96 -10.44 -6.90
CA ALA A 82 -23.72 -9.58 -7.80
C ALA A 82 -25.19 -10.01 -7.90
N GLU A 83 -25.46 -11.30 -7.98
CA GLU A 83 -26.82 -11.85 -7.99
C GLU A 83 -27.55 -11.54 -6.67
N SER A 84 -26.87 -11.66 -5.54
CA SER A 84 -27.42 -11.30 -4.22
C SER A 84 -27.84 -9.84 -4.17
N PHE A 85 -27.03 -8.93 -4.74
CA PHE A 85 -27.39 -7.52 -4.86
C PHE A 85 -28.67 -7.33 -5.68
N VAL A 86 -28.77 -7.96 -6.85
CA VAL A 86 -29.96 -7.85 -7.71
C VAL A 86 -31.21 -8.37 -6.99
N GLN A 87 -31.11 -9.53 -6.33
CA GLN A 87 -32.25 -10.10 -5.59
C GLN A 87 -32.63 -9.25 -4.37
N LEU A 88 -31.69 -8.61 -3.68
CA LEU A 88 -31.98 -7.65 -2.61
C LEU A 88 -32.69 -6.40 -3.11
N VAL A 89 -32.37 -5.94 -4.33
CA VAL A 89 -33.10 -4.84 -4.99
C VAL A 89 -34.53 -5.28 -5.29
N TYR A 90 -34.74 -6.49 -5.80
CA TYR A 90 -36.09 -6.99 -6.07
C TYR A 90 -36.89 -7.22 -4.77
N TYR A 91 -36.27 -7.80 -3.74
CA TYR A 91 -36.84 -7.96 -2.39
C TYR A 91 -37.33 -6.64 -1.81
N LYS A 92 -36.56 -5.55 -1.97
CA LYS A 92 -36.95 -4.22 -1.50
C LYS A 92 -38.31 -3.78 -2.06
N GLU A 93 -38.64 -4.19 -3.29
CA GLU A 93 -39.86 -3.79 -3.99
C GLU A 93 -41.01 -4.79 -3.77
N THR A 94 -40.72 -6.10 -3.64
CA THR A 94 -41.75 -7.15 -3.54
C THR A 94 -42.03 -7.63 -2.12
N GLY A 95 -41.04 -7.59 -1.23
CA GLY A 95 -41.10 -8.20 0.11
C GLY A 95 -41.09 -9.73 0.12
N GLU A 96 -40.83 -10.38 -1.02
CA GLU A 96 -40.79 -11.85 -1.10
C GLU A 96 -39.53 -12.43 -0.47
N GLN A 97 -39.71 -13.15 0.64
CA GLN A 97 -38.62 -13.59 1.52
C GLN A 97 -37.55 -14.44 0.82
N LYS A 98 -37.91 -15.24 -0.20
CA LYS A 98 -36.97 -16.10 -0.95
C LYS A 98 -35.75 -15.34 -1.51
N TYR A 99 -35.94 -14.08 -1.89
CA TYR A 99 -34.86 -13.24 -2.43
C TYR A 99 -33.89 -12.76 -1.35
N LEU A 100 -34.42 -12.44 -0.16
CA LEU A 100 -33.60 -12.08 1.00
C LEU A 100 -32.84 -13.30 1.53
N ASP A 101 -33.49 -14.47 1.58
CA ASP A 101 -32.88 -15.73 2.04
C ASP A 101 -31.76 -16.20 1.10
N PHE A 102 -31.97 -16.09 -0.22
CA PHE A 102 -30.92 -16.37 -1.20
C PHE A 102 -29.70 -15.47 -0.97
N ALA A 103 -29.90 -14.15 -0.90
CA ALA A 103 -28.82 -13.21 -0.71
C ALA A 103 -28.06 -13.46 0.60
N LYS A 104 -28.79 -13.77 1.68
CA LYS A 104 -28.18 -14.16 2.96
C LYS A 104 -27.29 -15.40 2.80
N SER A 105 -27.78 -16.46 2.16
CA SER A 105 -27.01 -17.70 2.00
C SER A 105 -25.69 -17.49 1.25
N GLN A 106 -25.70 -16.67 0.20
CA GLN A 106 -24.52 -16.47 -0.64
C GLN A 106 -23.54 -15.48 -0.01
N ILE A 107 -24.02 -14.40 0.61
CA ILE A 107 -23.15 -13.44 1.28
C ILE A 107 -22.55 -14.03 2.55
N ASP A 108 -23.31 -14.80 3.34
CA ASP A 108 -22.76 -15.47 4.52
C ASP A 108 -21.68 -16.49 4.12
N TYR A 109 -21.90 -17.26 3.04
CA TYR A 109 -20.86 -18.13 2.48
C TYR A 109 -19.60 -17.34 2.14
N ILE A 110 -19.74 -16.20 1.45
CA ILE A 110 -18.61 -15.36 1.06
C ILE A 110 -17.86 -14.80 2.27
N LEU A 111 -18.56 -14.50 3.36
CA LEU A 111 -18.00 -13.90 4.57
C LEU A 111 -17.49 -14.91 5.60
N GLY A 112 -17.76 -16.21 5.42
CA GLY A 112 -17.16 -17.26 6.26
C GLY A 112 -18.02 -18.47 6.59
N ASP A 113 -19.32 -18.48 6.27
CA ASP A 113 -20.19 -19.65 6.48
C ASP A 113 -20.04 -20.66 5.34
N ASN A 114 -18.85 -21.24 5.25
CA ASN A 114 -18.46 -22.19 4.22
C ASN A 114 -17.59 -23.32 4.81
N PRO A 115 -17.34 -24.42 4.07
CA PRO A 115 -16.57 -25.55 4.58
C PRO A 115 -15.17 -25.23 5.10
N GLN A 116 -14.53 -24.15 4.61
CA GLN A 116 -13.21 -23.69 5.03
C GLN A 116 -13.26 -22.77 6.27
N ASN A 117 -14.45 -22.33 6.72
CA ASN A 117 -14.65 -21.30 7.74
C ASN A 117 -13.82 -20.03 7.45
N MET A 118 -13.77 -19.62 6.18
CA MET A 118 -12.89 -18.56 5.69
C MET A 118 -13.68 -17.44 5.00
N SER A 119 -13.42 -16.19 5.33
CA SER A 119 -13.89 -15.05 4.55
C SER A 119 -13.14 -14.98 3.22
N TYR A 120 -13.81 -14.80 2.09
CA TYR A 120 -13.20 -14.49 0.80
C TYR A 120 -13.01 -12.97 0.59
N VAL A 121 -13.22 -12.16 1.63
CA VAL A 121 -12.96 -10.72 1.64
C VAL A 121 -11.70 -10.44 2.45
N VAL A 122 -10.67 -9.91 1.79
CA VAL A 122 -9.36 -9.61 2.41
C VAL A 122 -9.55 -8.65 3.59
N GLY A 123 -8.95 -8.99 4.73
CA GLY A 123 -8.99 -8.18 5.95
C GLY A 123 -10.30 -8.24 6.74
N PHE A 124 -11.24 -9.12 6.38
CA PHE A 124 -12.51 -9.30 7.07
C PHE A 124 -12.59 -10.67 7.76
N GLY A 125 -12.99 -10.71 9.04
CA GLY A 125 -13.02 -11.92 9.85
C GLY A 125 -11.64 -12.38 10.33
N ASP A 126 -11.59 -13.50 11.05
CA ASP A 126 -10.35 -14.02 11.65
C ASP A 126 -9.52 -14.87 10.67
N HIS A 127 -10.14 -15.37 9.59
CA HIS A 127 -9.51 -16.20 8.58
C HIS A 127 -9.88 -15.68 7.18
N TYR A 128 -8.90 -15.11 6.47
CA TYR A 128 -9.09 -14.43 5.18
C TYR A 128 -7.82 -14.53 4.30
N PRO A 129 -7.93 -14.35 2.97
CA PRO A 129 -6.80 -14.44 2.04
C PRO A 129 -5.66 -13.47 2.37
N LYS A 130 -4.45 -13.99 2.38
CA LYS A 130 -3.21 -13.24 2.64
C LYS A 130 -2.42 -12.99 1.37
N PHE A 131 -2.73 -13.65 0.26
CA PHE A 131 -1.98 -13.54 -0.99
C PHE A 131 -2.86 -13.17 -2.20
N PRO A 132 -3.64 -12.05 -2.16
CA PRO A 132 -4.38 -11.60 -3.34
C PRO A 132 -3.43 -11.32 -4.51
N HIS A 133 -3.89 -11.54 -5.74
CA HIS A 133 -3.13 -11.26 -6.98
C HIS A 133 -3.07 -9.75 -7.27
N HIS A 134 -2.53 -8.95 -6.34
CA HIS A 134 -2.55 -7.48 -6.42
C HIS A 134 -1.16 -6.88 -6.21
N ARG A 135 -0.60 -6.29 -7.27
CA ARG A 135 0.80 -5.76 -7.29
C ARG A 135 1.07 -4.70 -6.23
N ALA A 136 0.18 -3.72 -6.10
CA ALA A 136 0.40 -2.62 -5.16
C ALA A 136 0.18 -3.04 -3.69
N SER A 137 -0.60 -4.10 -3.44
CA SER A 137 -0.79 -4.63 -2.07
C SER A 137 0.36 -5.57 -1.70
N SER A 138 0.85 -6.35 -2.66
CA SER A 138 2.12 -7.06 -2.53
C SER A 138 3.21 -6.14 -2.07
N GLY A 139 3.43 -5.04 -2.80
CA GLY A 139 4.53 -4.12 -2.53
C GLY A 139 5.91 -4.78 -2.62
N ARG A 140 5.99 -6.08 -2.96
CA ARG A 140 7.22 -6.85 -2.97
C ARG A 140 8.17 -6.34 -4.04
N LEU A 141 9.43 -6.25 -3.66
CA LEU A 141 10.53 -5.84 -4.49
C LEU A 141 11.14 -7.08 -5.16
N GLU A 142 10.39 -7.65 -6.10
CA GLU A 142 10.72 -8.94 -6.76
C GLU A 142 11.92 -8.85 -7.73
N GLY A 143 12.49 -7.66 -7.92
CA GLY A 143 13.66 -7.42 -8.78
C GLY A 143 14.98 -7.46 -8.00
N PRO A 144 16.09 -7.88 -8.65
CA PRO A 144 17.41 -7.81 -8.03
C PRO A 144 17.76 -6.38 -7.60
N PRO A 145 18.27 -6.17 -6.39
CA PRO A 145 18.81 -7.18 -5.46
C PRO A 145 17.94 -7.39 -4.22
N ALA A 146 16.75 -6.79 -4.16
CA ALA A 146 15.84 -7.04 -3.05
C ALA A 146 15.33 -8.49 -3.11
N ASP A 147 15.23 -9.04 -4.34
CA ASP A 147 14.96 -10.45 -4.64
C ASP A 147 13.81 -11.04 -3.80
N GLU A 148 12.79 -10.22 -3.50
CA GLU A 148 11.66 -10.68 -2.72
C GLU A 148 10.86 -11.70 -3.53
N HIS A 149 10.42 -12.75 -2.87
CA HIS A 149 9.73 -13.85 -3.54
C HIS A 149 8.24 -13.78 -3.30
N LYS A 150 7.45 -14.29 -4.25
CA LYS A 150 5.99 -14.35 -4.16
C LYS A 150 5.45 -15.12 -2.96
N SER A 151 6.27 -16.02 -2.41
CA SER A 151 5.99 -16.76 -1.16
C SER A 151 6.23 -15.94 0.11
N MET A 152 6.85 -14.76 0.02
CA MET A 152 7.00 -13.84 1.14
C MET A 152 5.69 -13.08 1.40
N PRO A 153 5.40 -12.68 2.66
CA PRO A 153 4.21 -11.93 3.01
C PRO A 153 4.00 -10.68 2.12
N GLN A 154 2.74 -10.33 1.86
CA GLN A 154 2.41 -9.04 1.24
C GLN A 154 2.76 -7.91 2.23
N ARG A 155 3.24 -6.77 1.72
CA ARG A 155 3.60 -5.60 2.54
C ARG A 155 2.39 -4.79 2.99
N HIS A 156 1.27 -4.89 2.28
CA HIS A 156 0.04 -4.17 2.57
C HIS A 156 -1.17 -5.10 2.49
N ILE A 157 -2.14 -4.88 3.36
CA ILE A 157 -3.43 -5.56 3.35
C ILE A 157 -4.38 -4.81 2.43
N LEU A 158 -4.90 -5.50 1.41
CA LEU A 158 -5.90 -4.95 0.49
C LEU A 158 -7.32 -5.05 1.10
N TYR A 159 -7.57 -4.31 2.18
CA TYR A 159 -8.83 -4.36 2.91
C TYR A 159 -10.06 -4.27 1.99
N GLY A 160 -11.00 -5.19 2.19
CA GLY A 160 -12.29 -5.21 1.50
C GLY A 160 -12.27 -5.88 0.13
N ALA A 161 -11.12 -6.31 -0.39
CA ALA A 161 -11.06 -6.97 -1.69
C ALA A 161 -11.71 -8.36 -1.65
N LEU A 162 -12.78 -8.53 -2.43
CA LEU A 162 -13.31 -9.86 -2.77
C LEU A 162 -12.36 -10.57 -3.75
N VAL A 163 -11.87 -11.75 -3.36
CA VAL A 163 -11.05 -12.61 -4.23
C VAL A 163 -11.91 -13.49 -5.14
N GLY A 164 -11.29 -14.22 -6.07
CA GLY A 164 -11.93 -15.17 -6.98
C GLY A 164 -12.83 -16.19 -6.28
N GLY A 165 -12.40 -16.71 -5.12
CA GLY A 165 -13.16 -17.68 -4.35
C GLY A 165 -12.76 -19.13 -4.65
N PRO A 166 -13.52 -20.11 -4.14
CA PRO A 166 -13.12 -21.51 -4.16
C PRO A 166 -13.41 -22.20 -5.51
N ASP A 167 -12.93 -23.43 -5.66
CA ASP A 167 -13.32 -24.32 -6.75
C ASP A 167 -14.72 -24.94 -6.53
N MET A 168 -15.11 -25.86 -7.43
CA MET A 168 -16.43 -26.52 -7.35
C MET A 168 -16.60 -27.42 -6.11
N ASN A 169 -15.50 -27.78 -5.44
CA ASN A 169 -15.50 -28.65 -4.26
C ASN A 169 -15.35 -27.88 -2.94
N ASP A 170 -15.47 -26.54 -2.99
CA ASP A 170 -15.23 -25.65 -1.84
C ASP A 170 -13.75 -25.59 -1.39
N ASP A 171 -12.81 -25.99 -2.24
CA ASP A 171 -11.38 -25.87 -1.97
C ASP A 171 -10.85 -24.50 -2.43
N TYR A 172 -10.04 -23.85 -1.61
CA TYR A 172 -9.43 -22.55 -1.90
C TYR A 172 -7.91 -22.61 -1.70
N ASN A 173 -7.14 -22.13 -2.68
CA ASN A 173 -5.70 -21.98 -2.55
C ASN A 173 -5.29 -20.51 -2.47
N ASP A 174 -4.69 -20.12 -1.34
CA ASP A 174 -4.22 -18.75 -1.08
C ASP A 174 -2.78 -18.57 -1.59
N ASP A 175 -2.63 -18.65 -2.92
CA ASP A 175 -1.35 -18.45 -3.61
C ASP A 175 -1.50 -17.34 -4.68
N VAL A 176 -0.60 -16.37 -4.63
CA VAL A 176 -0.59 -15.24 -5.57
C VAL A 176 -0.39 -15.70 -7.01
N ASP A 177 0.26 -16.85 -7.27
CA ASP A 177 0.40 -17.38 -8.63
C ASP A 177 -0.86 -18.11 -9.12
N ASP A 178 -1.74 -18.51 -8.22
CA ASP A 178 -3.04 -19.12 -8.52
C ASP A 178 -4.12 -18.07 -8.74
N TYR A 179 -3.89 -17.22 -9.75
CA TYR A 179 -4.72 -16.05 -10.06
C TYR A 179 -6.21 -16.37 -10.23
N VAL A 180 -6.64 -17.59 -10.53
CA VAL A 180 -8.07 -17.92 -10.56
C VAL A 180 -8.73 -17.79 -9.19
N TYR A 181 -8.04 -18.24 -8.13
CA TYR A 181 -8.53 -18.17 -6.74
C TYR A 181 -8.29 -16.78 -6.14
N THR A 182 -7.14 -16.18 -6.42
CA THR A 182 -6.64 -14.97 -5.72
C THR A 182 -6.83 -13.67 -6.50
N GLU A 183 -7.35 -13.69 -7.74
CA GLU A 183 -7.67 -12.47 -8.48
C GLU A 183 -8.68 -11.60 -7.72
N THR A 184 -8.54 -10.29 -7.89
CA THR A 184 -9.55 -9.32 -7.43
C THR A 184 -9.70 -8.19 -8.44
N GLY A 185 -10.80 -7.46 -8.37
CA GLY A 185 -11.07 -6.39 -9.32
C GLY A 185 -12.21 -5.48 -8.90
N LEU A 186 -12.38 -4.37 -9.63
CA LEU A 186 -13.47 -3.44 -9.39
C LEU A 186 -14.83 -4.10 -9.57
N ASP A 187 -14.98 -4.94 -10.60
CA ASP A 187 -16.22 -5.65 -10.90
C ASP A 187 -16.53 -6.79 -9.90
N TYR A 188 -15.51 -7.33 -9.23
CA TYR A 188 -15.69 -8.28 -8.13
C TYR A 188 -16.33 -7.57 -6.94
N ASN A 189 -15.84 -6.37 -6.64
CA ASN A 189 -16.27 -5.60 -5.48
C ASN A 189 -17.60 -4.83 -5.71
N ALA A 190 -17.93 -4.47 -6.96
CA ALA A 190 -19.13 -3.68 -7.25
C ALA A 190 -20.43 -4.36 -6.80
N GLY A 191 -20.58 -5.66 -7.07
CA GLY A 191 -21.76 -6.43 -6.67
C GLY A 191 -21.85 -6.62 -5.16
N ILE A 192 -20.74 -7.02 -4.53
CA ILE A 192 -20.72 -7.28 -3.08
C ILE A 192 -20.96 -6.01 -2.26
N VAL A 193 -20.49 -4.83 -2.68
CA VAL A 193 -20.79 -3.56 -1.98
C VAL A 193 -22.30 -3.31 -1.93
N GLY A 194 -23.00 -3.50 -3.06
CA GLY A 194 -24.46 -3.37 -3.13
C GLY A 194 -25.18 -4.41 -2.28
N ALA A 195 -24.70 -5.66 -2.30
CA ALA A 195 -25.26 -6.74 -1.48
C ALA A 195 -25.07 -6.47 0.02
N LEU A 196 -23.86 -6.10 0.45
CA LEU A 196 -23.53 -5.76 1.83
C LEU A 196 -24.35 -4.58 2.36
N ALA A 197 -24.66 -3.58 1.52
CA ALA A 197 -25.58 -2.51 1.91
C ALA A 197 -27.00 -3.04 2.21
N GLY A 198 -27.49 -3.99 1.41
CA GLY A 198 -28.76 -4.69 1.69
C GLY A 198 -28.67 -5.56 2.94
N MET A 199 -27.58 -6.32 3.10
CA MET A 199 -27.35 -7.16 4.28
C MET A 199 -27.32 -6.32 5.57
N SER A 200 -26.58 -5.21 5.58
CA SER A 200 -26.52 -4.27 6.69
C SER A 200 -27.91 -3.71 7.02
N LYS A 201 -28.67 -3.31 5.99
CA LYS A 201 -30.03 -2.79 6.17
C LYS A 201 -30.98 -3.80 6.81
N TYR A 202 -30.93 -5.07 6.41
CA TYR A 202 -31.92 -6.07 6.83
C TYR A 202 -31.48 -6.91 8.03
N PHE A 203 -30.17 -7.09 8.25
CA PHE A 203 -29.62 -7.96 9.30
C PHE A 203 -28.68 -7.22 10.28
N GLY A 204 -28.09 -6.10 9.88
CA GLY A 204 -27.13 -5.32 10.68
C GLY A 204 -27.74 -4.20 11.52
N GLN A 205 -29.07 -4.12 11.62
CA GLN A 205 -29.75 -3.08 12.41
C GLN A 205 -29.25 -3.16 13.86
N SER A 206 -28.68 -2.06 14.38
CA SER A 206 -27.99 -1.91 15.69
C SER A 206 -26.48 -2.17 15.74
N GLN A 207 -25.86 -2.63 14.65
CA GLN A 207 -24.41 -2.70 14.58
C GLN A 207 -23.84 -1.33 14.19
N LEU A 208 -22.79 -0.90 14.89
CA LEU A 208 -21.95 0.21 14.47
C LEU A 208 -20.79 -0.36 13.65
N PRO A 209 -20.34 0.33 12.60
CA PRO A 209 -19.09 -0.05 11.93
C PRO A 209 -17.96 -0.01 12.97
N GLY A 210 -17.06 -0.98 12.89
CA GLY A 210 -15.79 -0.91 13.61
C GLY A 210 -14.93 0.22 13.07
N ASP A 211 -13.82 0.49 13.76
CA ASP A 211 -12.85 1.47 13.31
C ASP A 211 -12.29 1.07 11.93
N THR A 212 -12.09 2.05 11.06
CA THR A 212 -11.36 1.83 9.82
C THR A 212 -9.92 1.45 10.18
N PRO A 213 -9.35 0.38 9.61
CA PRO A 213 -7.94 0.06 9.82
C PRO A 213 -7.07 1.28 9.54
N GLY A 214 -6.10 1.53 10.42
CA GLY A 214 -5.18 2.67 10.28
C GLY A 214 -4.30 2.54 9.05
N ILE A 215 -3.59 3.62 8.71
CA ILE A 215 -2.61 3.62 7.60
C ILE A 215 -1.52 2.58 7.89
N GLU A 216 -1.35 1.66 6.95
CA GLU A 216 -0.26 0.70 6.96
C GLU A 216 1.00 1.30 6.32
N GLY A 217 2.14 1.10 6.96
CA GLY A 217 3.42 1.45 6.38
C GLY A 217 4.56 1.26 7.35
N GLU A 218 5.57 0.52 6.90
CA GLU A 218 6.87 0.53 7.55
C GLU A 218 7.57 1.86 7.21
N PRO A 219 8.37 2.42 8.13
CA PRO A 219 9.21 3.56 7.83
C PRO A 219 10.11 3.29 6.63
N THR A 220 10.45 4.34 5.88
CA THR A 220 11.43 4.22 4.80
C THR A 220 12.72 3.61 5.31
N GLN A 221 13.20 2.58 4.62
CA GLN A 221 14.44 1.92 4.99
C GLN A 221 15.56 2.36 4.05
N TYR A 222 16.62 2.92 4.64
CA TYR A 222 17.88 3.20 3.94
C TYR A 222 18.94 2.24 4.46
N TYR A 223 19.77 1.70 3.57
CA TYR A 223 20.98 0.97 3.96
C TYR A 223 21.95 0.82 2.79
N THR A 224 23.22 0.58 3.10
CA THR A 224 24.23 0.22 2.12
C THR A 224 24.66 -1.22 2.30
N GLU A 225 24.86 -1.92 1.19
CA GLU A 225 25.66 -3.13 1.14
C GLU A 225 26.89 -2.88 0.28
N ALA A 226 28.06 -3.34 0.72
CA ALA A 226 29.28 -3.17 -0.06
C ALA A 226 30.17 -4.42 0.00
N LYS A 227 31.08 -4.50 -0.96
CA LYS A 227 32.20 -5.45 -0.97
C LYS A 227 33.43 -4.80 -1.60
N ILE A 228 34.61 -5.27 -1.23
CA ILE A 228 35.87 -4.94 -1.90
C ILE A 228 35.88 -5.68 -3.24
N TYR A 229 35.93 -4.93 -4.33
CA TYR A 229 36.11 -5.48 -5.68
C TYR A 229 37.59 -5.80 -5.91
N GLU A 230 38.46 -4.85 -5.61
CA GLU A 230 39.91 -4.98 -5.70
C GLU A 230 40.57 -4.05 -4.68
N GLU A 231 41.61 -4.54 -4.03
CA GLU A 231 42.50 -3.72 -3.22
C GLU A 231 43.94 -3.94 -3.67
N THR A 232 44.68 -2.85 -3.80
CA THR A 232 46.08 -2.83 -4.24
C THR A 232 46.91 -2.02 -3.26
N SER A 233 48.24 -2.04 -3.43
CA SER A 233 49.12 -1.16 -2.66
C SER A 233 48.95 0.34 -2.99
N THR A 234 48.03 0.71 -3.88
CA THR A 234 47.82 2.08 -4.35
C THR A 234 46.37 2.54 -4.17
N GLY A 235 45.46 1.72 -3.65
CA GLY A 235 44.04 2.07 -3.67
C GLY A 235 43.09 0.91 -3.50
N VAL A 236 41.82 1.27 -3.36
CA VAL A 236 40.69 0.34 -3.26
C VAL A 236 39.63 0.65 -4.31
N THR A 237 39.00 -0.40 -4.83
CA THR A 237 37.79 -0.34 -5.63
C THR A 237 36.66 -1.04 -4.88
N ILE A 238 35.53 -0.36 -4.72
CA ILE A 238 34.37 -0.81 -3.96
C ILE A 238 33.19 -1.02 -4.90
N ASP A 239 32.55 -2.19 -4.76
CA ASP A 239 31.21 -2.46 -5.29
C ASP A 239 30.19 -2.14 -4.19
N LEU A 240 29.25 -1.24 -4.45
CA LEU A 240 28.26 -0.77 -3.49
C LEU A 240 26.84 -0.82 -4.04
N ASN A 241 25.91 -1.29 -3.21
CA ASN A 241 24.46 -1.16 -3.37
C ASN A 241 23.93 -0.20 -2.32
N MET A 242 23.33 0.91 -2.74
CA MET A 242 22.60 1.80 -1.85
C MET A 242 21.11 1.51 -1.97
N TYR A 243 20.43 1.31 -0.86
CA TYR A 243 19.01 1.00 -0.79
C TYR A 243 18.20 2.17 -0.23
N ASN A 244 17.03 2.39 -0.82
CA ASN A 244 16.01 3.36 -0.39
C ASN A 244 14.62 2.74 -0.61
N ILE A 245 14.20 1.91 0.34
CA ILE A 245 12.94 1.17 0.28
C ILE A 245 11.83 2.07 0.83
N VAL A 246 11.09 2.70 -0.08
CA VAL A 246 9.86 3.44 0.23
C VAL A 246 8.68 2.64 -0.32
N THR A 247 7.76 2.22 0.56
CA THR A 247 6.60 1.40 0.17
C THR A 247 5.25 2.02 0.48
N SER A 248 5.21 3.13 1.25
CA SER A 248 3.97 3.74 1.73
C SER A 248 3.96 5.28 1.56
N PRO A 249 3.72 5.82 0.35
CA PRO A 249 3.60 5.13 -0.93
C PRO A 249 4.97 4.93 -1.63
N PRO A 250 5.09 4.02 -2.62
CA PRO A 250 6.31 3.88 -3.39
C PRO A 250 6.61 5.14 -4.20
N GLN A 251 7.85 5.65 -4.08
CA GLN A 251 8.28 6.87 -4.77
C GLN A 251 9.78 6.86 -5.04
N TYR A 252 10.19 7.65 -6.03
CA TYR A 252 11.59 8.01 -6.23
C TYR A 252 12.06 8.98 -5.15
N GLU A 253 13.30 8.82 -4.70
CA GLU A 253 13.93 9.64 -3.68
C GLU A 253 15.06 10.46 -4.29
N GLU A 254 15.03 11.77 -4.08
CA GLU A 254 16.07 12.71 -4.52
C GLU A 254 16.95 13.15 -3.34
N GLY A 255 18.11 13.73 -3.67
CA GLY A 255 19.02 14.30 -2.67
C GLY A 255 19.74 13.27 -1.81
N LEU A 256 19.76 12.00 -2.25
CA LEU A 256 20.53 10.95 -1.61
C LEU A 256 22.01 11.09 -1.91
N SER A 257 22.84 10.73 -0.94
CA SER A 257 24.30 10.70 -1.04
C SER A 257 24.85 9.74 0.00
N PHE A 258 26.10 9.32 -0.14
CA PHE A 258 26.81 8.62 0.91
C PHE A 258 28.26 9.10 1.01
N LYS A 259 28.90 8.83 2.15
CA LYS A 259 30.30 9.18 2.38
C LYS A 259 31.11 7.93 2.67
N TYR A 260 32.32 7.88 2.11
CA TYR A 260 33.30 6.83 2.37
C TYR A 260 34.52 7.47 3.03
N PHE A 261 34.83 7.03 4.24
CA PHE A 261 35.79 7.64 5.15
C PHE A 261 37.10 6.85 5.19
N LEU A 262 38.20 7.61 5.21
CA LEU A 262 39.57 7.14 5.19
C LEU A 262 40.33 7.74 6.38
N ASP A 263 41.25 6.96 6.94
CA ASP A 263 42.28 7.45 7.85
C ASP A 263 43.58 7.48 7.06
N LEU A 264 44.13 8.67 6.82
CA LEU A 264 45.32 8.86 5.97
C LEU A 264 46.59 9.13 6.78
N SER A 265 46.63 8.69 8.04
CA SER A 265 47.79 8.83 8.93
C SER A 265 49.08 8.33 8.27
N GLU A 266 49.04 7.22 7.52
CA GLU A 266 50.18 6.64 6.82
C GLU A 266 50.76 7.54 5.71
N TYR A 267 50.00 8.51 5.21
CA TYR A 267 50.50 9.52 4.27
C TYR A 267 50.92 10.81 4.98
N VAL A 268 50.16 11.25 5.98
CA VAL A 268 50.41 12.51 6.69
C VAL A 268 51.70 12.42 7.51
N GLU A 269 51.97 11.29 8.17
CA GLU A 269 53.19 11.06 8.95
C GLU A 269 54.47 11.15 8.11
N GLU A 270 54.41 10.73 6.85
CA GLU A 270 55.51 10.79 5.88
C GLU A 270 55.59 12.15 5.14
N GLY A 271 54.71 13.11 5.49
CA GLY A 271 54.70 14.46 4.90
C GLY A 271 54.28 14.47 3.43
N ILE A 272 53.49 13.50 2.99
CA ILE A 272 53.07 13.35 1.60
C ILE A 272 51.91 14.28 1.29
N ASN A 273 51.95 14.88 0.09
CA ASN A 273 50.84 15.70 -0.39
C ASN A 273 49.65 14.81 -0.83
N ILE A 274 48.68 14.67 0.07
CA ILE A 274 47.41 13.94 -0.15
C ILE A 274 46.47 14.62 -1.18
N SER A 275 46.79 15.80 -1.71
CA SER A 275 45.97 16.41 -2.78
C SER A 275 46.03 15.65 -4.11
N LYS A 276 46.87 14.60 -4.21
CA LYS A 276 47.07 13.79 -5.41
C LYS A 276 46.23 12.51 -5.45
N PHE A 277 45.39 12.26 -4.44
CA PHE A 277 44.40 11.19 -4.52
C PHE A 277 43.47 11.40 -5.71
N THR A 278 43.16 10.30 -6.40
CA THR A 278 42.22 10.27 -7.51
C THR A 278 41.01 9.43 -7.14
N THR A 279 39.84 9.89 -7.57
CA THR A 279 38.56 9.24 -7.34
C THR A 279 37.88 9.01 -8.68
N ASP A 280 37.43 7.79 -8.92
CA ASP A 280 36.83 7.41 -10.19
C ASP A 280 35.55 6.61 -9.95
N ILE A 281 34.55 6.81 -10.80
CA ILE A 281 33.38 5.93 -10.89
C ILE A 281 33.58 5.04 -12.12
N TYR A 282 33.75 3.75 -11.92
CA TYR A 282 33.90 2.77 -13.00
C TYR A 282 32.54 2.35 -13.56
N TYR A 283 31.51 2.30 -12.73
CA TYR A 283 30.15 2.01 -13.17
C TYR A 283 29.09 2.65 -12.28
N SER A 284 28.16 3.39 -12.88
CA SER A 284 26.96 3.91 -12.22
C SER A 284 25.80 4.02 -13.22
N PRO A 285 24.76 3.17 -13.15
CA PRO A 285 23.58 3.33 -13.98
C PRO A 285 22.80 4.61 -13.61
N ALA A 286 22.87 5.06 -12.36
CA ALA A 286 22.21 6.29 -11.86
C ALA A 286 23.09 7.55 -11.98
N LYS A 287 24.08 7.54 -12.88
CA LYS A 287 24.98 8.69 -13.17
C LYS A 287 25.49 9.44 -11.92
N ALA A 288 25.92 8.68 -10.91
CA ALA A 288 26.48 9.25 -9.71
C ALA A 288 27.70 10.11 -10.02
N GLU A 289 27.93 11.11 -9.18
CA GLU A 289 29.15 11.91 -9.16
C GLU A 289 29.92 11.60 -7.88
N ILE A 290 31.25 11.54 -7.97
CA ILE A 290 32.14 11.35 -6.82
C ILE A 290 32.99 12.60 -6.64
N SER A 291 33.10 13.07 -5.40
CA SER A 291 34.01 14.17 -5.07
C SER A 291 35.47 13.70 -5.01
N GLY A 292 36.40 14.63 -5.20
CA GLY A 292 37.76 14.43 -4.68
C GLY A 292 37.78 14.32 -3.16
N LEU A 293 38.95 14.03 -2.61
CA LEU A 293 39.16 13.90 -1.17
C LEU A 293 38.82 15.21 -0.43
N LYS A 294 38.01 15.10 0.64
CA LYS A 294 37.60 16.21 1.52
C LYS A 294 38.01 15.93 2.96
N PRO A 295 38.42 16.95 3.74
CA PRO A 295 38.72 16.78 5.16
C PRO A 295 37.43 16.54 5.98
N TRP A 296 37.46 15.58 6.90
CA TRP A 296 36.44 15.40 7.94
C TRP A 296 36.94 15.90 9.29
N ASP A 297 38.10 15.39 9.72
CA ASP A 297 38.80 15.78 10.93
C ASP A 297 40.31 15.72 10.66
N GLU A 298 40.92 16.88 10.35
CA GLU A 298 42.34 16.95 9.98
C GLU A 298 43.28 16.66 11.15
N ASP A 299 42.83 16.90 12.40
CA ASP A 299 43.65 16.64 13.58
C ASP A 299 43.82 15.13 13.83
N GLU A 300 42.84 14.33 13.39
CA GLU A 300 42.84 12.87 13.48
C GLU A 300 43.13 12.19 12.12
N ASN A 301 43.55 12.96 11.09
CA ASN A 301 43.83 12.49 9.73
C ASN A 301 42.64 11.81 9.02
N ILE A 302 41.40 12.16 9.39
CA ILE A 302 40.20 11.58 8.80
C ILE A 302 39.74 12.41 7.61
N TYR A 303 39.61 11.74 6.47
CA TYR A 303 39.14 12.31 5.22
C TYR A 303 37.98 11.49 4.66
N TYR A 304 37.30 12.03 3.65
CA TYR A 304 36.23 11.31 2.98
C TYR A 304 36.12 11.67 1.50
N VAL A 305 35.47 10.76 0.77
CA VAL A 305 34.90 11.05 -0.54
C VAL A 305 33.37 10.98 -0.43
N GLU A 306 32.68 11.83 -1.17
CA GLU A 306 31.23 11.90 -1.18
C GLU A 306 30.71 11.51 -2.56
N VAL A 307 29.71 10.64 -2.57
CA VAL A 307 29.01 10.26 -3.79
C VAL A 307 27.60 10.82 -3.76
N THR A 308 27.21 11.51 -4.82
CA THR A 308 25.91 12.19 -4.96
C THR A 308 25.20 11.78 -6.24
N PHE A 309 23.88 11.95 -6.29
CA PHE A 309 23.02 11.63 -7.43
C PHE A 309 22.18 12.86 -7.85
N PRO A 310 22.79 13.88 -8.49
CA PRO A 310 22.17 15.20 -8.66
C PRO A 310 21.01 15.24 -9.67
N ASP A 311 21.04 14.39 -10.69
CA ASP A 311 20.10 14.44 -11.82
C ASP A 311 19.08 13.28 -11.83
N GLU A 312 19.03 12.45 -10.79
CA GLU A 312 18.26 11.20 -10.80
C GLU A 312 17.49 11.00 -9.50
N GLY A 313 16.19 10.73 -9.60
CA GLY A 313 15.42 10.13 -8.53
C GLY A 313 15.80 8.65 -8.40
N LEU A 314 16.15 8.21 -7.20
CA LEU A 314 16.56 6.83 -6.94
C LEU A 314 15.40 6.00 -6.42
N TYR A 315 15.35 4.72 -6.78
CA TYR A 315 14.27 3.83 -6.35
C TYR A 315 14.83 2.47 -5.96
N VAL A 316 14.48 2.04 -4.74
CA VAL A 316 14.78 0.72 -4.16
C VAL A 316 16.25 0.42 -4.00
N ARG A 317 17.01 0.27 -5.09
CA ARG A 317 18.44 -0.01 -5.07
C ARG A 317 19.16 0.66 -6.22
N THR A 318 20.25 1.33 -5.88
CA THR A 318 21.21 1.91 -6.81
C THR A 318 22.56 1.22 -6.64
N TYR A 319 23.09 0.63 -7.73
CA TYR A 319 24.42 0.02 -7.73
C TYR A 319 25.47 1.02 -8.21
N LEU A 320 26.68 0.92 -7.66
CA LEU A 320 27.83 1.75 -7.99
C LEU A 320 29.13 0.93 -7.85
N GLN A 321 30.07 1.13 -8.77
CA GLN A 321 31.47 0.76 -8.58
C GLN A 321 32.33 2.02 -8.63
N PHE A 322 33.07 2.29 -7.57
CA PHE A 322 33.96 3.45 -7.47
C PHE A 322 35.33 3.06 -6.90
N ALA A 323 36.33 3.88 -7.18
CA ALA A 323 37.69 3.65 -6.73
C ALA A 323 38.30 4.91 -6.13
N ILE A 324 39.18 4.71 -5.15
CA ILE A 324 39.99 5.74 -4.51
C ILE A 324 41.44 5.26 -4.63
N ASN A 325 42.29 6.05 -5.30
CA ASN A 325 43.66 5.66 -5.61
C ASN A 325 44.66 6.76 -5.29
N PHE A 326 45.88 6.35 -4.96
CA PHE A 326 47.06 7.17 -4.80
C PHE A 326 48.25 6.51 -5.51
N TYR A 327 48.61 7.02 -6.68
CA TYR A 327 49.60 6.37 -7.56
C TYR A 327 51.06 6.80 -7.33
N GLU A 328 51.31 7.76 -6.44
CA GLU A 328 52.64 8.35 -6.28
C GLU A 328 53.58 7.47 -5.43
N ASN A 329 53.03 6.54 -4.65
CA ASN A 329 53.79 5.57 -3.86
C ASN A 329 52.97 4.28 -3.68
N LYS A 330 53.38 3.42 -2.74
CA LYS A 330 52.70 2.15 -2.44
C LYS A 330 52.38 2.01 -0.95
N LEU A 331 51.89 3.09 -0.33
CA LEU A 331 51.62 3.15 1.11
C LEU A 331 50.17 2.84 1.48
N TRP A 332 49.28 2.57 0.51
CA TRP A 332 47.87 2.30 0.81
C TRP A 332 47.70 1.17 1.83
N ASP A 333 46.96 1.48 2.89
CA ASP A 333 46.51 0.58 3.94
C ASP A 333 45.07 0.95 4.30
N SER A 334 44.12 0.04 4.11
CA SER A 334 42.72 0.30 4.47
C SER A 334 42.33 -0.25 5.84
N SER A 335 43.27 -0.84 6.58
CA SER A 335 42.97 -1.51 7.85
C SER A 335 42.58 -0.55 8.98
N ASN A 336 42.96 0.72 8.87
CA ASN A 336 42.57 1.84 9.73
C ASN A 336 41.36 2.64 9.19
N ASP A 337 41.00 2.48 7.91
CA ASP A 337 39.87 3.19 7.31
C ASP A 337 38.54 2.83 7.98
N PHE A 338 37.81 3.86 8.42
CA PHE A 338 36.52 3.70 9.06
C PHE A 338 35.52 2.94 8.17
N SER A 339 35.42 3.32 6.89
CA SER A 339 34.47 2.70 5.98
C SER A 339 34.86 1.29 5.54
N THR A 340 36.13 0.91 5.58
CA THR A 340 36.61 -0.42 5.12
C THR A 340 36.51 -1.50 6.19
N LYS A 341 36.49 -1.13 7.48
CA LYS A 341 36.59 -2.01 8.64
C LYS A 341 35.74 -3.29 8.63
N GLU A 342 34.57 -3.26 8.00
CA GLU A 342 33.61 -4.39 7.95
C GLU A 342 33.38 -4.95 6.54
N ILE A 343 34.09 -4.43 5.53
CA ILE A 343 33.89 -4.84 4.13
C ILE A 343 34.76 -6.06 3.81
N THR A 344 34.17 -7.08 3.19
CA THR A 344 34.87 -8.27 2.67
C THR A 344 34.74 -8.38 1.15
N ASP A 345 35.14 -9.50 0.56
CA ASP A 345 34.94 -9.81 -0.87
C ASP A 345 33.49 -10.24 -1.22
N THR A 346 32.58 -10.25 -0.24
CA THR A 346 31.16 -10.55 -0.41
C THR A 346 30.29 -9.41 0.08
N TYR A 347 29.13 -9.19 -0.55
CA TYR A 347 28.20 -8.15 -0.11
C TYR A 347 27.73 -8.42 1.32
N SER A 348 27.80 -7.39 2.15
CA SER A 348 27.22 -7.35 3.48
C SER A 348 26.73 -5.94 3.77
N LYS A 349 25.76 -5.79 4.68
CA LYS A 349 25.26 -4.49 5.12
C LYS A 349 26.36 -3.78 5.92
N ILE A 350 26.71 -2.55 5.51
CA ILE A 350 27.83 -1.79 6.10
C ILE A 350 27.28 -0.50 6.72
N GLU A 351 27.36 -0.37 8.05
CA GLU A 351 26.92 0.87 8.72
C GLU A 351 27.95 2.01 8.62
N ASN A 352 29.21 1.67 8.36
CA ASN A 352 30.31 2.65 8.26
C ASN A 352 30.37 3.38 6.91
N ILE A 353 29.38 3.18 6.04
CA ILE A 353 29.15 3.98 4.82
C ILE A 353 27.78 4.65 4.98
N PRO A 354 27.72 5.78 5.70
CA PRO A 354 26.45 6.42 6.02
C PRO A 354 25.77 7.02 4.79
N ILE A 355 24.45 6.95 4.75
CA ILE A 355 23.60 7.59 3.73
C ILE A 355 23.04 8.88 4.29
N TYR A 356 23.03 9.92 3.46
CA TYR A 356 22.42 11.20 3.75
C TYR A 356 21.33 11.53 2.74
N LYS A 357 20.22 12.11 3.22
CA LYS A 357 19.18 12.71 2.40
C LYS A 357 19.17 14.21 2.63
N ASN A 358 19.46 15.00 1.59
CA ASN A 358 19.58 16.47 1.70
C ASN A 358 20.53 16.92 2.82
N GLY A 359 21.64 16.19 3.00
CA GLY A 359 22.63 16.44 4.04
C GLY A 359 22.28 15.91 5.44
N VAL A 360 21.09 15.35 5.66
CA VAL A 360 20.69 14.73 6.93
C VAL A 360 21.03 13.25 6.92
N LEU A 361 21.69 12.75 7.96
CA LEU A 361 22.05 11.33 8.13
C LEU A 361 20.77 10.48 8.29
N VAL A 362 20.56 9.52 7.37
CA VAL A 362 19.37 8.64 7.35
C VAL A 362 19.71 7.15 7.50
N PHE A 363 20.99 6.78 7.41
CA PHE A 363 21.46 5.43 7.71
C PHE A 363 22.93 5.42 8.11
N GLY A 364 23.31 4.46 8.96
CA GLY A 364 24.70 4.19 9.32
C GLY A 364 25.23 5.17 10.35
N LYS A 365 26.56 5.28 10.40
CA LYS A 365 27.27 6.12 11.36
C LYS A 365 28.49 6.80 10.75
N ASP A 366 28.87 7.94 11.29
CA ASP A 366 30.07 8.69 10.90
C ASP A 366 31.26 8.44 11.87
N PRO A 367 32.49 8.84 11.52
CA PRO A 367 33.67 8.67 12.38
C PRO A 367 33.58 9.40 13.73
N SER A 368 32.71 10.39 13.87
CA SER A 368 32.48 11.12 15.13
C SER A 368 31.54 10.36 16.07
N GLY A 369 30.99 9.23 15.63
CA GLY A 369 30.04 8.41 16.40
C GLY A 369 28.60 8.92 16.33
N ASN A 370 28.29 9.84 15.41
CA ASN A 370 26.88 10.16 15.14
C ASN A 370 26.29 9.00 14.36
N GLU A 371 25.16 8.49 14.84
CA GLU A 371 24.41 7.42 14.20
C GLU A 371 23.11 7.99 13.64
N ALA A 372 22.62 7.40 12.55
CA ALA A 372 21.28 7.67 12.08
C ALA A 372 20.32 7.30 13.21
N VAL A 373 19.57 8.28 13.71
CA VAL A 373 18.40 7.96 14.54
C VAL A 373 17.44 7.27 13.58
N GLU A 374 17.00 6.05 13.92
CA GLU A 374 15.86 5.43 13.21
C GLU A 374 14.81 6.51 12.99
N PRO A 375 14.22 6.63 11.79
CA PRO A 375 13.21 7.65 11.51
C PRO A 375 12.07 7.44 12.51
N THR A 376 12.20 8.12 13.64
CA THR A 376 11.12 8.46 14.50
C THR A 376 10.29 9.35 13.57
N PRO A 377 9.00 9.04 13.38
CA PRO A 377 8.13 9.87 12.57
C PRO A 377 8.41 11.35 12.89
N LEU A 378 8.63 12.11 11.82
CA LEU A 378 9.19 13.46 11.88
C LEU A 378 8.58 14.22 13.06
N PRO A 379 9.37 14.77 14.01
CA PRO A 379 8.80 15.63 15.03
C PRO A 379 8.07 16.76 14.30
N SER A 380 6.76 16.81 14.45
CA SER A 380 5.92 17.79 13.77
C SER A 380 6.26 19.18 14.31
N ASP A 381 6.48 20.17 13.42
CA ASP A 381 6.61 21.60 13.76
C ASP A 381 5.31 22.22 14.33
N TYR A 382 4.36 21.37 14.71
CA TYR A 382 3.03 21.72 15.21
C TYR A 382 2.57 20.67 16.24
N VAL A 383 1.67 21.07 17.13
CA VAL A 383 1.00 20.16 18.06
C VAL A 383 -0.31 19.72 17.40
N SER A 384 -0.49 18.41 17.18
CA SER A 384 -1.76 17.90 16.66
C SER A 384 -2.90 18.29 17.60
N GLY A 385 -3.96 18.88 17.05
CA GLY A 385 -5.10 19.44 17.78
C GLY A 385 -4.97 20.93 18.17
N ASP A 386 -3.80 21.56 18.02
CA ASP A 386 -3.61 22.99 18.26
C ASP A 386 -3.79 23.78 16.95
N LEU A 387 -5.00 24.33 16.75
CA LEU A 387 -5.34 25.08 15.54
C LEU A 387 -4.96 26.56 15.62
N ASN A 388 -4.49 27.01 16.78
CA ASN A 388 -4.22 28.42 17.03
C ASN A 388 -2.74 28.74 17.31
N GLY A 389 -1.92 27.71 17.51
CA GLY A 389 -0.47 27.79 17.71
C GLY A 389 -0.05 28.24 19.11
N ASP A 390 -0.94 28.15 20.12
CA ASP A 390 -0.62 28.52 21.51
C ASP A 390 -0.02 27.37 22.34
N GLY A 391 0.14 26.19 21.71
CA GLY A 391 0.72 25.00 22.31
C GLY A 391 -0.22 24.22 23.22
N LEU A 392 -1.51 24.61 23.28
CA LEU A 392 -2.54 23.94 24.05
C LEU A 392 -3.60 23.36 23.12
N ILE A 393 -4.24 22.26 23.54
CA ILE A 393 -5.39 21.67 22.85
C ILE A 393 -6.59 21.91 23.75
N ASP A 394 -7.39 22.93 23.44
CA ASP A 394 -8.52 23.33 24.28
C ASP A 394 -9.78 23.70 23.47
N SER A 395 -10.81 24.19 24.16
CA SER A 395 -12.08 24.57 23.55
C SER A 395 -11.98 25.61 22.41
N ARG A 396 -10.89 26.38 22.34
CA ARG A 396 -10.63 27.37 21.28
C ARG A 396 -10.34 26.67 19.95
N ASP A 397 -9.62 25.54 20.00
CA ASP A 397 -9.32 24.72 18.82
C ASP A 397 -10.60 24.09 18.28
N CYS A 398 -11.49 23.60 19.16
CA CYS A 398 -12.83 23.15 18.77
C CYS A 398 -13.62 24.28 18.07
N VAL A 399 -13.57 25.51 18.59
CA VAL A 399 -14.29 26.65 17.99
C VAL A 399 -13.73 26.98 16.61
N LEU A 400 -12.40 27.00 16.46
CA LEU A 400 -11.75 27.25 15.17
C LEU A 400 -12.11 26.17 14.15
N LEU A 401 -12.01 24.91 14.54
CA LEU A 401 -12.35 23.76 13.70
C LEU A 401 -13.84 23.79 13.31
N SER A 402 -14.74 24.05 14.25
CA SER A 402 -16.18 24.20 13.96
C SER A 402 -16.47 25.35 12.99
N ARG A 403 -15.82 26.51 13.17
CA ARG A 403 -16.01 27.66 12.28
C ARG A 403 -15.52 27.37 10.86
N TYR A 404 -14.43 26.62 10.73
CA TYR A 404 -13.90 26.19 9.44
C TYR A 404 -14.84 25.19 8.75
N LEU A 405 -15.32 24.18 9.49
CA LEU A 405 -16.29 23.20 8.95
C LEU A 405 -17.64 23.81 8.56
N LEU A 406 -18.03 24.92 9.18
CA LEU A 406 -19.23 25.68 8.86
C LEU A 406 -19.01 26.76 7.79
N GLU A 407 -17.82 26.81 7.18
CA GLU A 407 -17.40 27.81 6.18
C GLU A 407 -17.54 29.27 6.67
N ILE A 408 -17.54 29.48 7.99
CA ILE A 408 -17.54 30.83 8.60
C ILE A 408 -16.16 31.47 8.44
N ILE A 409 -15.11 30.66 8.46
CA ILE A 409 -13.74 31.04 8.11
C ILE A 409 -13.26 30.11 7.00
N THR A 410 -12.46 30.64 6.08
CA THR A 410 -11.82 29.88 5.00
C THR A 410 -10.31 29.73 5.19
N GLU A 411 -9.76 30.42 6.21
CA GLU A 411 -8.33 30.45 6.54
C GLU A 411 -8.14 30.57 8.05
N PHE A 412 -7.03 30.03 8.54
CA PHE A 412 -6.60 30.15 9.94
C PHE A 412 -5.45 31.17 10.04
N SER A 413 -5.30 31.79 11.21
CA SER A 413 -4.17 32.69 11.46
C SER A 413 -2.86 31.96 11.75
N TYR A 414 -2.92 30.67 12.12
CA TYR A 414 -1.78 29.81 12.34
C TYR A 414 -1.46 28.99 11.09
N GLU A 415 -0.22 29.05 10.61
CA GLU A 415 0.20 28.48 9.32
C GLU A 415 0.06 26.95 9.25
N ASN A 416 0.24 26.26 10.38
CA ASN A 416 0.12 24.80 10.46
C ASN A 416 -1.26 24.32 10.92
N ALA A 417 -2.26 25.20 11.01
CA ALA A 417 -3.58 24.85 11.56
C ALA A 417 -4.29 23.73 10.77
N LEU A 418 -4.08 23.65 9.45
CA LEU A 418 -4.65 22.59 8.63
C LEU A 418 -4.01 21.23 8.93
N GLN A 419 -2.70 21.21 9.15
CA GLN A 419 -1.93 20.01 9.50
C GLN A 419 -2.20 19.60 10.96
N ALA A 420 -2.35 20.57 11.86
CA ALA A 420 -2.69 20.36 13.26
C ALA A 420 -4.12 19.86 13.43
N GLY A 421 -5.06 20.40 12.65
CA GLY A 421 -6.49 20.07 12.72
C GLY A 421 -6.88 18.75 12.06
N ASP A 422 -6.04 18.18 11.20
CA ASP A 422 -6.15 16.81 10.68
C ASP A 422 -5.64 15.81 11.73
N VAL A 423 -6.43 15.57 12.77
CA VAL A 423 -6.02 14.80 13.96
C VAL A 423 -6.18 13.30 13.79
N ASP A 424 -6.84 12.84 12.72
CA ASP A 424 -6.86 11.43 12.33
C ASP A 424 -5.83 11.07 11.23
N GLY A 425 -5.21 12.09 10.62
CA GLY A 425 -4.13 11.92 9.64
C GLY A 425 -4.60 11.53 8.25
N ASN A 426 -5.88 11.71 7.92
CA ASN A 426 -6.46 11.36 6.63
C ASN A 426 -6.21 12.44 5.55
N GLY A 427 -5.64 13.60 5.91
CA GLY A 427 -5.33 14.72 5.03
C GLY A 427 -6.52 15.64 4.70
N VAL A 428 -7.67 15.44 5.36
CA VAL A 428 -8.94 16.14 5.13
C VAL A 428 -9.58 16.50 6.45
N ILE A 429 -9.55 17.79 6.79
CA ILE A 429 -10.29 18.32 7.94
C ILE A 429 -11.80 18.18 7.72
N ASN A 430 -12.45 17.36 8.55
CA ASN A 430 -13.88 17.16 8.53
C ASN A 430 -14.49 16.97 9.95
N THR A 431 -15.74 16.54 10.04
CA THR A 431 -16.43 16.36 11.33
C THR A 431 -15.83 15.26 12.21
N VAL A 432 -15.05 14.34 11.63
CA VAL A 432 -14.32 13.29 12.37
C VAL A 432 -13.21 13.92 13.21
N ASP A 433 -12.42 14.82 12.64
CA ASP A 433 -11.40 15.58 13.38
C ASP A 433 -12.00 16.37 14.54
N TYR A 434 -13.13 17.03 14.28
CA TYR A 434 -13.85 17.76 15.32
C TYR A 434 -14.28 16.86 16.48
N ALA A 435 -14.74 15.63 16.17
CA ALA A 435 -15.11 14.67 17.19
C ALA A 435 -13.89 14.24 18.03
N TYR A 436 -12.73 14.03 17.41
CA TYR A 436 -11.51 13.70 18.13
C TYR A 436 -11.01 14.85 19.00
N VAL A 437 -10.87 16.07 18.45
CA VAL A 437 -10.46 17.25 19.25
C VAL A 437 -11.42 17.47 20.41
N SER A 438 -12.73 17.35 20.18
CA SER A 438 -13.73 17.44 21.25
C SER A 438 -13.56 16.36 22.33
N ARG A 439 -13.27 15.12 21.94
CA ARG A 439 -13.04 14.02 22.89
C ARG A 439 -11.76 14.22 23.69
N TYR A 440 -10.72 14.79 23.08
CA TYR A 440 -9.47 15.10 23.76
C TYR A 440 -9.67 16.21 24.81
N VAL A 441 -10.33 17.31 24.43
CA VAL A 441 -10.65 18.43 25.34
C VAL A 441 -11.56 18.00 26.50
N LEU A 442 -12.34 16.93 26.32
CA LEU A 442 -13.20 16.34 27.35
C LEU A 442 -12.51 15.24 28.17
N ASP A 443 -11.20 15.02 27.98
CA ASP A 443 -10.41 13.96 28.62
C ASP A 443 -10.97 12.54 28.38
N ILE A 444 -11.73 12.34 27.29
CA ILE A 444 -12.24 11.02 26.88
C ILE A 444 -11.13 10.19 26.22
N ILE A 445 -10.20 10.87 25.54
CA ILE A 445 -8.99 10.30 24.95
C ILE A 445 -7.80 11.13 25.41
N SER A 446 -6.65 10.48 25.60
CA SER A 446 -5.39 11.13 26.00
C SER A 446 -4.44 11.38 24.83
N GLU A 447 -4.77 10.87 23.64
CA GLU A 447 -3.99 10.98 22.41
C GLU A 447 -4.90 10.92 21.18
N PHE A 448 -4.42 11.51 20.08
CA PHE A 448 -5.12 11.48 18.80
C PHE A 448 -4.74 10.25 17.97
N PRO A 449 -5.62 9.79 17.04
CA PRO A 449 -5.31 8.66 16.16
C PRO A 449 -4.12 8.90 15.22
N LYS A 450 -3.85 10.16 14.86
CA LYS A 450 -2.65 10.54 14.10
C LYS A 450 -1.40 10.10 14.85
N ARG A 451 -0.67 9.12 14.30
CA ARG A 451 0.61 8.66 14.88
C ARG A 451 1.59 9.83 14.88
N LYS A 452 2.14 10.15 16.06
CA LYS A 452 3.32 11.00 16.21
C LYS A 452 4.45 10.44 15.40
#